data_AF-A0A9W9TYH0-F1
#
_entry.id   AF-A0A9W9TYH0-F1
#
_cell.length_a   1.000
_cell.length_b   1.000
_cell.length_c   1.000
_cell.angle_alpha   90.00
_cell.angle_beta   90.00
_cell.angle_gamma   90.00
#
_symmetry.space_group_name_H-M   'P 1'
#
loop_
_entity.id
_entity.type
_entity.pdbx_description
1 polymer ?
#
loop_
_entity_poly.entity_id
_entity_poly.type
_entity_poly.pdbx_seq_one_letter_code
_entity_poly.pdbx_strand_id
1 'polypeptide(L)' 'MGGGGKIPYPKEVWSPAGGWYSRPANWKANTAVMGAFVIGVAAIAFSISADREHRDKMPEPGRFFPSR' A
#
# COMPACT_ATOMS: atom_id res chain seq x y z
N MET A 1 -18.62 13.92 -13.51
CA MET A 1 -18.44 14.31 -12.09
C MET A 1 -17.43 15.44 -12.02
N GLY A 2 -17.89 16.68 -11.85
CA GLY A 2 -17.00 17.85 -11.73
C GLY A 2 -16.83 18.19 -10.25
N GLY A 3 -15.60 18.21 -9.75
CA GLY A 3 -15.34 18.77 -8.42
C GLY A 3 -15.81 20.22 -8.43
N GLY A 4 -16.72 20.58 -7.52
CA GLY A 4 -17.19 21.95 -7.36
C GLY A 4 -16.02 22.93 -7.19
N GLY A 5 -16.31 24.23 -7.37
CA GLY A 5 -15.30 25.28 -7.27
C GLY A 5 -14.48 25.20 -5.97
N LYS A 6 -13.17 25.47 -6.06
CA LYS A 6 -12.30 25.49 -4.89
C LYS A 6 -12.63 26.70 -4.01
N ILE A 7 -12.95 26.45 -2.75
CA ILE A 7 -13.13 27.51 -1.74
C ILE A 7 -11.73 28.01 -1.31
N PRO A 8 -11.54 29.31 -1.02
CA PRO A 8 -10.29 29.82 -0.45
C PRO A 8 -9.88 29.08 0.83
N TYR A 9 -8.59 28.84 1.01
CA TYR A 9 -8.00 28.17 2.17
C TYR A 9 -6.63 28.78 2.50
N PRO A 10 -6.15 28.71 3.77
CA PRO A 10 -4.83 29.20 4.15
C PRO A 10 -3.74 28.33 3.51
N LYS A 11 -2.73 28.96 2.90
CA LYS A 11 -1.65 28.26 2.15
C LYS A 11 -0.46 27.88 3.03
N GLU A 12 -0.36 28.53 4.18
CA GLU A 12 0.69 28.41 5.17
C GLU A 12 0.48 27.23 6.13
N VAL A 13 -0.73 26.67 6.18
CA VAL A 13 -1.05 25.53 7.04
C VAL A 13 -0.51 24.25 6.43
N TRP A 14 0.26 23.50 7.21
CA TRP A 14 0.80 22.20 6.83
C TRP A 14 0.22 21.07 7.68
N SER A 15 0.01 19.91 7.05
CA SER A 15 -0.38 18.66 7.72
C SER A 15 0.26 17.47 7.00
N PRO A 16 0.60 16.39 7.72
CA PRO A 16 1.24 15.21 7.14
C PRO A 16 0.38 14.50 6.08
N ALA A 17 -0.96 14.58 6.18
CA ALA A 17 -1.87 13.98 5.20
C ALA A 17 -2.10 14.87 3.96
N GLY A 18 -1.53 16.10 3.96
CA GLY A 18 -1.83 17.17 3.01
C GLY A 18 -2.81 18.19 3.58
N GLY A 19 -3.41 18.97 2.69
CA GLY A 19 -4.44 19.97 3.00
C GLY A 19 -5.53 20.03 1.93
N TRP A 20 -6.17 21.19 1.80
CA TRP A 20 -7.28 21.39 0.86
C TRP A 20 -6.87 21.17 -0.61
N TYR A 21 -7.57 20.28 -1.29
CA TYR A 21 -7.41 19.99 -2.72
C TYR A 21 -5.96 19.67 -3.15
N SER A 22 -5.23 18.97 -2.30
CA SER A 22 -3.82 18.63 -2.51
C SER A 22 -3.63 17.81 -3.79
N ARG A 23 -2.93 18.39 -4.78
CA ARG A 23 -2.56 17.72 -6.03
C ARG A 23 -1.14 18.14 -6.42
N PRO A 24 -0.11 17.60 -5.75
CA PRO A 24 1.26 17.95 -6.04
C PRO A 24 1.66 17.46 -7.43
N ALA A 25 2.56 18.19 -8.11
CA ALA A 25 2.95 17.87 -9.49
C ALA A 25 3.64 16.50 -9.62
N ASN A 26 4.30 16.04 -8.56
CA ASN A 26 5.08 14.80 -8.50
C ASN A 26 4.29 13.60 -7.93
N TRP A 27 2.96 13.67 -7.81
CA TRP A 27 2.17 12.60 -7.17
C TRP A 27 2.45 11.20 -7.76
N LYS A 28 2.63 11.10 -9.09
CA LYS A 28 2.92 9.82 -9.77
C LYS A 28 4.22 9.18 -9.30
N ALA A 29 5.29 9.98 -9.24
CA ALA A 29 6.60 9.50 -8.81
C ALA A 29 6.58 9.09 -7.33
N ASN A 30 5.96 9.91 -6.47
CA ASN A 30 5.85 9.60 -5.04
C ASN A 30 5.05 8.32 -4.80
N THR A 31 3.93 8.12 -5.52
CA THR A 31 3.14 6.88 -5.46
C THR A 31 3.95 5.68 -5.95
N ALA A 32 4.72 5.83 -7.03
CA ALA A 32 5.57 4.74 -7.54
C ALA A 32 6.65 4.33 -6.52
N VAL A 33 7.31 5.31 -5.89
CA VAL A 33 8.32 5.06 -4.84
C VAL A 33 7.70 4.34 -3.63
N MET A 34 6.58 4.84 -3.12
CA MET A 34 5.90 4.20 -1.98
C MET A 34 5.37 2.82 -2.33
N GLY A 35 4.84 2.62 -3.54
CA GLY A 35 4.41 1.31 -4.03
C GLY A 35 5.56 0.32 -4.10
N ALA A 36 6.70 0.73 -4.66
CA ALA A 36 7.90 -0.11 -4.72
C ALA A 36 8.41 -0.47 -3.32
N PHE A 37 8.39 0.47 -2.38
CA PHE A 37 8.76 0.22 -0.98
C PHE A 37 7.85 -0.82 -0.33
N VAL A 38 6.52 -0.67 -0.44
CA VAL A 38 5.54 -1.63 0.13
C VAL A 38 5.73 -3.02 -0.47
N ILE A 39 5.88 -3.12 -1.79
CA ILE A 39 6.12 -4.39 -2.48
C ILE A 39 7.43 -5.02 -2.01
N GLY A 40 8.51 -4.24 -1.90
CA GLY A 40 9.81 -4.72 -1.44
C GLY A 40 9.75 -5.30 -0.02
N VAL A 41 9.11 -4.58 0.91
CA VAL A 41 8.92 -5.06 2.28
C VAL A 41 8.07 -6.33 2.31
N ALA A 42 6.96 -6.37 1.56
CA ALA A 42 6.10 -7.54 1.49
C ALA A 42 6.85 -8.77 0.93
N ALA A 43 7.65 -8.59 -0.12
CA ALA A 43 8.44 -9.66 -0.72
C ALA A 43 9.49 -10.23 0.25
N ILE A 44 10.20 -9.36 0.98
CA ILE A 44 11.18 -9.78 2.00
C ILE A 44 10.48 -10.52 3.14
N ALA A 45 9.40 -9.96 3.67
CA ALA A 45 8.64 -10.58 4.75
C ALA A 45 8.08 -11.95 4.33
N PHE A 46 7.57 -12.06 3.09
CA PHE A 46 7.11 -13.32 2.52
C PHE A 46 8.23 -14.34 2.38
N SER A 47 9.40 -13.96 1.84
CA SER A 47 10.55 -14.86 1.71
C SER A 47 10.98 -15.41 3.07
N ILE A 48 11.13 -14.53 4.06
CA ILE A 48 11.50 -14.94 5.42
C ILE A 48 10.43 -15.86 6.02
N SER A 49 9.15 -15.54 5.80
CA SER A 49 8.04 -16.38 6.26
C SER A 49 8.10 -17.77 5.62
N ALA A 50 8.30 -17.85 4.31
CA ALA A 50 8.38 -19.11 3.58
C ALA A 50 9.59 -19.95 4.03
N ASP A 51 10.76 -19.34 4.22
CA ASP A 51 11.97 -20.03 4.68
C ASP A 51 11.84 -20.58 6.10
N ARG A 52 11.09 -19.87 6.97
CA ARG A 52 10.83 -20.29 8.35
C ARG A 52 9.60 -21.16 8.49
N GLU A 53 8.82 -21.34 7.42
CA GLU A 53 7.58 -22.07 7.49
C GLU A 53 7.87 -23.57 7.61
N HIS A 54 7.69 -24.09 8.82
CA HIS A 54 7.63 -25.51 9.07
C HIS A 54 6.18 -26.01 8.96
N ARG A 55 5.97 -27.10 8.22
CA ARG A 55 4.67 -27.78 8.13
C ARG A 55 4.85 -29.27 8.42
N ASP A 56 4.17 -29.76 9.44
CA ASP A 56 4.13 -31.20 9.76
C ASP A 56 3.53 -32.02 8.61
N LYS A 57 2.61 -31.41 7.86
CA LYS A 57 1.98 -32.00 6.68
C LYS A 57 1.75 -30.93 5.62
N MET A 58 2.31 -31.15 4.43
CA MET A 58 2.02 -30.29 3.28
C MET A 58 0.59 -30.54 2.75
N PRO A 59 -0.02 -29.52 2.11
CA PRO A 59 -1.32 -29.69 1.45
C PRO A 59 -1.29 -30.84 0.43
N GLU A 60 -2.24 -31.77 0.55
CA GLU A 60 -2.42 -32.86 -0.43
C GLU A 60 -2.97 -32.28 -1.75
N PRO A 61 -2.43 -32.69 -2.91
CA PRO A 61 -2.96 -32.27 -4.21
C PRO A 61 -4.46 -32.58 -4.34
N GLY A 62 -5.25 -31.60 -4.75
CA GLY A 62 -6.69 -31.77 -4.99
C GLY A 62 -7.59 -31.73 -3.75
N ARG A 63 -7.04 -31.55 -2.55
CA ARG A 63 -7.83 -31.43 -1.32
C ARG A 63 -8.17 -29.96 -1.04
N PHE A 64 -9.44 -29.68 -0.78
CA PHE A 64 -9.88 -28.36 -0.30
C PHE A 64 -9.49 -28.20 1.17
N PHE A 65 -8.82 -27.09 1.50
CA PHE A 65 -8.51 -26.68 2.86
C PHE A 65 -9.32 -25.42 3.16
N PRO A 66 -10.33 -25.46 4.05
CA PRO A 66 -11.06 -24.26 4.40
C PRO A 66 -10.12 -23.26 5.10
N SER A 67 -10.16 -21.99 4.69
CA SER A 67 -9.60 -20.92 5.51
C SER A 67 -10.40 -20.84 6.80
N ARG A 68 -9.70 -20.77 7.93
CA ARG A 68 -10.32 -20.54 9.24
C ARG A 68 -10.91 -19.14 9.33
#